data_AF-A0A7I8ER23-F1
#
_entry.id   AF-A0A7I8ER23-F1
#
_cell.length_a   1.000
_cell.length_b   1.000
_cell.length_c   1.000
_cell.angle_alpha   90.00
_cell.angle_beta   90.00
_cell.angle_gamma   90.00
#
_symmetry.space_group_name_H-M   'P 1'
#
loop_
_entity.id
_entity.type
_entity.pdbx_description
1 polymer ?
#
loop_
_entity_poly.entity_id
_entity_poly.type
_entity_poly.pdbx_seq_one_letter_code
_entity_poly.pdbx_strand_id
1 'polypeptide(L)'
;MLISLLRTLWRLSYQDMHDWLKSWPALALACGLPLGKDGRICVPSKSQQCKRRHAAGAPVHESLFVLIVVQALRRRLIRARDLIIDSAPILAWRRRDPDASFGHAPAHHPRSLLRGFRVHTLICRGSGLPIFFLLFPAHAHDAPFAKRLLEGAVRLYQIRPRIIRLDAAYWGLRLIAWIHGVLGAVAVIPWNPKNQKRRSCLPPTWTKEELGKRSGIERFFGRVFLFFHLQRPPLSGWSEIASQVALTYAASVIVGLAAMQAGRPDLIRSPKRVLAHLWERDSQL
;
A
#
# COMPACT_ATOMS: atom_id res chain seq x y z
N MET A 1 14.01 -8.50 -7.16
CA MET A 1 12.58 -8.33 -6.84
C MET A 1 12.15 -9.19 -5.66
N LEU A 2 12.16 -10.52 -5.79
CA LEU A 2 11.73 -11.43 -4.72
C LEU A 2 12.52 -11.25 -3.41
N ILE A 3 13.85 -11.15 -3.48
CA ILE A 3 14.69 -10.89 -2.29
C ILE A 3 14.26 -9.60 -1.56
N SER A 4 13.96 -8.53 -2.29
CA SER A 4 13.50 -7.24 -1.71
C SER A 4 12.11 -7.36 -1.07
N LEU A 5 11.24 -8.20 -1.64
CA LEU A 5 9.93 -8.51 -1.09
C LEU A 5 10.04 -9.35 0.19
N LEU A 6 10.83 -10.42 0.17
CA LEU A 6 11.09 -11.25 1.36
C LEU A 6 11.68 -10.42 2.49
N ARG A 7 12.67 -9.57 2.18
CA ARG A 7 13.24 -8.65 3.16
C ARG A 7 12.18 -7.73 3.76
N THR A 8 11.24 -7.22 2.96
CA THR A 8 10.14 -6.38 3.45
C THR A 8 9.13 -7.16 4.29
N LEU A 9 8.76 -8.37 3.86
CA LEU A 9 7.81 -9.25 4.54
C LEU A 9 8.29 -9.62 5.96
N TRP A 10 9.53 -10.09 6.07
CA TRP A 10 10.12 -10.52 7.34
C TRP A 10 10.90 -9.41 8.07
N ARG A 11 10.99 -8.21 7.48
CA ARG A 11 11.69 -7.03 8.04
C ARG A 11 13.16 -7.29 8.34
N LEU A 12 13.79 -8.07 7.47
CA LEU A 12 15.18 -8.46 7.60
C LEU A 12 16.10 -7.30 7.22
N SER A 13 17.26 -7.20 7.87
CA SER A 13 18.33 -6.37 7.31
C SER A 13 18.88 -7.03 6.03
N TYR A 14 19.72 -6.31 5.29
CA TYR A 14 20.45 -6.92 4.16
C TYR A 14 21.37 -8.06 4.61
N GLN A 15 21.89 -7.98 5.83
CA GLN A 15 22.77 -9.00 6.39
C GLN A 15 21.95 -10.24 6.74
N ASP A 16 20.85 -10.07 7.48
CA ASP A 16 19.97 -11.19 7.84
C ASP A 16 19.42 -11.88 6.60
N MET A 17 19.04 -11.12 5.56
CA MET A 17 18.59 -11.69 4.28
C MET A 17 19.69 -12.49 3.57
N HIS A 18 20.94 -12.01 3.58
CA HIS A 18 22.07 -12.74 3.03
C HIS A 18 22.31 -14.06 3.78
N ASP A 19 22.33 -14.00 5.12
CA ASP A 19 22.57 -15.17 5.96
C ASP A 19 21.41 -16.17 5.85
N TRP A 20 20.18 -15.67 5.74
CA TRP A 20 19.00 -16.50 5.52
C TRP A 20 19.05 -17.23 4.16
N LEU A 21 19.45 -16.54 3.07
CA LEU A 21 19.61 -17.20 1.77
C LEU A 21 20.73 -18.23 1.75
N LYS A 22 21.80 -18.03 2.53
CA LYS A 22 22.87 -19.02 2.69
C LYS A 22 22.38 -20.26 3.44
N SER A 23 21.60 -20.07 4.51
CA SER A 23 21.08 -21.17 5.32
C SER A 23 19.94 -21.95 4.64
N TRP A 24 19.29 -21.38 3.62
CA TRP A 24 18.14 -21.99 2.92
C TRP A 24 18.36 -22.04 1.40
N PRO A 25 19.16 -22.99 0.88
CA PRO A 25 19.46 -23.11 -0.54
C PRO A 25 18.23 -23.19 -1.45
N ALA A 26 17.20 -23.94 -1.04
CA ALA A 26 15.96 -24.05 -1.83
C ALA A 26 15.25 -22.69 -1.99
N LEU A 27 15.24 -21.86 -0.95
CA LEU A 27 14.69 -20.51 -1.02
C LEU A 27 15.52 -19.61 -1.94
N ALA A 28 16.85 -19.73 -1.89
CA ALA A 28 17.75 -18.98 -2.75
C ALA A 28 17.57 -19.35 -4.24
N LEU A 29 17.40 -20.63 -4.56
CA LEU A 29 17.04 -21.10 -5.90
C LEU A 29 15.66 -20.59 -6.33
N ALA A 30 14.66 -20.65 -5.45
CA ALA A 30 13.32 -20.11 -5.73
C ALA A 30 13.33 -18.59 -5.95
N CYS A 31 14.31 -17.87 -5.38
CA CYS A 31 14.56 -16.46 -5.67
C CYS A 31 15.26 -16.21 -7.02
N GLY A 32 15.61 -17.27 -7.76
CA GLY A 32 16.30 -17.21 -9.05
C GLY A 32 17.80 -16.93 -8.95
N LEU A 33 18.44 -17.28 -7.82
CA LEU A 33 19.88 -17.10 -7.68
C LEU A 33 20.65 -18.20 -8.44
N PRO A 34 21.70 -17.83 -9.21
CA PRO A 34 22.42 -18.79 -10.03
C PRO A 34 23.32 -19.69 -9.19
N LEU A 35 23.61 -20.88 -9.71
CA LEU A 35 24.67 -21.74 -9.22
C LEU A 35 26.03 -21.22 -9.74
N GLY A 36 27.04 -21.26 -8.88
CA GLY A 36 28.42 -21.03 -9.22
C GLY A 36 29.03 -22.23 -9.93
N LYS A 37 30.28 -22.07 -10.39
CA LYS A 37 31.04 -23.15 -11.06
C LYS A 37 31.29 -24.36 -10.14
N ASP A 38 31.29 -24.13 -8.83
CA ASP A 38 31.42 -25.14 -7.77
C ASP A 38 30.09 -25.79 -7.38
N GLY A 39 29.00 -25.50 -8.10
CA GLY A 39 27.66 -25.98 -7.80
C GLY A 39 27.01 -25.31 -6.57
N ARG A 40 27.65 -24.32 -5.95
CA ARG A 40 27.08 -23.60 -4.79
C ARG A 40 26.27 -22.39 -5.24
N ILE A 41 25.20 -22.07 -4.52
CA ILE A 41 24.37 -20.91 -4.87
C ILE A 41 25.12 -19.61 -4.62
N CYS A 42 25.16 -18.75 -5.64
CA CYS A 42 25.78 -17.43 -5.58
C CYS A 42 24.85 -16.43 -4.88
N VAL A 43 24.94 -16.36 -3.54
CA VAL A 43 24.16 -15.41 -2.73
C VAL A 43 24.79 -14.01 -2.80
N PRO A 44 24.03 -12.97 -3.20
CA PRO A 44 24.56 -11.62 -3.30
C PRO A 44 24.88 -11.05 -1.91
N SER A 45 26.04 -10.41 -1.78
CA SER A 45 26.43 -9.73 -0.55
C SER A 45 25.47 -8.56 -0.22
N LYS A 46 25.51 -8.07 1.02
CA LYS A 46 24.73 -6.89 1.45
C LYS A 46 24.89 -5.69 0.51
N SER A 47 26.12 -5.40 0.06
CA SER A 47 26.38 -4.27 -0.83
C SER A 47 25.82 -4.52 -2.23
N GLN A 48 25.94 -5.74 -2.76
CA GLN A 48 25.37 -6.11 -4.05
C GLN A 48 23.83 -6.05 -4.03
N GLN A 49 23.19 -6.53 -2.96
CA GLN A 49 21.74 -6.44 -2.80
C GLN A 49 21.28 -4.98 -2.77
N CYS A 50 21.99 -4.10 -2.04
CA CYS A 50 21.67 -2.67 -1.98
C CYS A 50 21.80 -2.00 -3.35
N LYS A 51 22.93 -2.22 -4.05
CA LYS A 51 23.17 -1.68 -5.40
C LYS A 51 22.13 -2.16 -6.40
N ARG A 52 21.78 -3.46 -6.38
CA ARG A 52 20.76 -4.04 -7.27
C ARG A 52 19.37 -3.47 -7.01
N ARG A 53 18.98 -3.27 -5.75
CA ARG A 53 17.70 -2.63 -5.41
C ARG A 53 17.64 -1.20 -5.95
N HIS A 54 18.70 -0.42 -5.73
CA HIS A 54 18.79 0.95 -6.21
C HIS A 54 18.74 1.02 -7.74
N ALA A 55 19.50 0.16 -8.42
CA ALA A 55 19.51 0.08 -9.88
C ALA A 55 18.15 -0.34 -10.47
N ALA A 56 17.37 -1.18 -9.78
CA ALA A 56 16.05 -1.59 -10.23
C ALA A 56 15.02 -0.42 -10.20
N GLY A 57 15.13 0.48 -9.23
CA GLY A 57 14.25 1.63 -9.08
C GLY A 57 12.77 1.29 -8.84
N ALA A 58 11.93 2.32 -8.83
CA ALA A 58 10.49 2.20 -8.56
C ALA A 58 9.71 1.32 -9.57
N PRO A 59 9.87 1.46 -10.90
CA PRO A 59 8.99 0.79 -11.86
C PRO A 59 8.94 -0.74 -11.71
N VAL A 60 10.08 -1.32 -11.36
CA VAL A 60 10.20 -2.76 -11.12
C VAL A 60 9.35 -3.19 -9.91
N HIS A 61 9.42 -2.46 -8.81
CA HIS A 61 8.67 -2.76 -7.59
C HIS A 61 7.18 -2.44 -7.73
N GLU A 62 6.83 -1.38 -8.45
CA GLU A 62 5.45 -1.03 -8.80
C GLU A 62 4.81 -2.11 -9.66
N SER A 63 5.54 -2.61 -10.66
CA SER A 63 5.09 -3.73 -11.50
C SER A 63 4.86 -5.00 -10.67
N LEU A 64 5.75 -5.30 -9.72
CA LEU A 64 5.54 -6.42 -8.77
C LEU A 64 4.24 -6.27 -8.00
N PHE A 65 3.99 -5.08 -7.46
CA PHE A 65 2.76 -4.79 -6.73
C PHE A 65 1.52 -4.98 -7.62
N VAL A 66 1.53 -4.43 -8.83
CA VAL A 66 0.45 -4.61 -9.83
C VAL A 66 0.18 -6.09 -10.10
N LEU A 67 1.22 -6.89 -10.36
CA LEU A 67 1.08 -8.32 -10.63
C LEU A 67 0.50 -9.07 -9.43
N ILE A 68 0.92 -8.74 -8.20
CA ILE A 68 0.38 -9.36 -6.98
C ILE A 68 -1.09 -8.98 -6.77
N VAL A 69 -1.48 -7.73 -7.06
CA VAL A 69 -2.90 -7.32 -7.00
C VAL A 69 -3.72 -8.05 -8.05
N VAL A 70 -3.21 -8.22 -9.28
CA VAL A 70 -3.86 -9.05 -10.32
C VAL A 70 -4.10 -10.47 -9.82
N GLN A 71 -3.11 -11.09 -9.16
CA GLN A 71 -3.28 -12.42 -8.57
C GLN A 71 -4.35 -12.43 -7.46
N ALA A 72 -4.36 -11.43 -6.57
CA ALA A 72 -5.38 -11.31 -5.53
C ALA A 72 -6.80 -11.10 -6.07
N LEU A 73 -6.94 -10.37 -7.17
CA LEU A 73 -8.21 -10.20 -7.89
C LEU A 73 -8.67 -11.52 -8.52
N ARG A 74 -7.78 -12.21 -9.25
CA ARG A 74 -8.06 -13.50 -9.90
C ARG A 74 -8.49 -14.57 -8.89
N ARG A 75 -7.85 -14.61 -7.72
CA ARG A 75 -8.21 -15.51 -6.63
C ARG A 75 -9.37 -15.01 -5.76
N ARG A 76 -10.03 -13.91 -6.14
CA ARG A 76 -11.17 -13.30 -5.44
C ARG A 76 -10.91 -12.90 -3.97
N LEU A 77 -9.63 -12.83 -3.56
CA LEU A 77 -9.22 -12.25 -2.28
C LEU A 77 -9.60 -10.77 -2.23
N ILE A 78 -9.41 -10.07 -3.34
CA ILE A 78 -9.88 -8.69 -3.53
C ILE A 78 -11.06 -8.73 -4.50
N ARG A 79 -12.22 -8.20 -4.09
CA ARG A 79 -13.42 -8.10 -4.95
C ARG A 79 -13.56 -6.74 -5.64
N ALA A 80 -12.90 -5.71 -5.12
CA ALA A 80 -12.89 -4.34 -5.65
C ALA A 80 -14.29 -3.73 -5.93
N ARG A 81 -15.30 -4.09 -5.13
CA ARG A 81 -16.67 -3.56 -5.26
C ARG A 81 -16.96 -2.34 -4.38
N ASP A 82 -16.35 -2.27 -3.22
CA ASP A 82 -16.46 -1.17 -2.26
C ASP A 82 -15.04 -0.69 -1.96
N LEU A 83 -14.71 0.50 -2.46
CA LEU A 83 -13.36 1.05 -2.45
C LEU A 83 -13.28 2.23 -1.49
N ILE A 84 -12.16 2.37 -0.81
CA ILE A 84 -11.87 3.50 0.06
C ILE A 84 -10.63 4.21 -0.46
N ILE A 85 -10.71 5.54 -0.56
CA ILE A 85 -9.60 6.43 -0.88
C ILE A 85 -9.25 7.26 0.35
N ASP A 86 -7.95 7.32 0.64
CA ASP A 86 -7.39 8.23 1.61
C ASP A 86 -5.90 8.43 1.30
N SER A 87 -5.29 9.45 1.90
CA SER A 87 -3.87 9.71 1.79
C SER A 87 -3.19 9.63 3.15
N ALA A 88 -1.89 9.38 3.16
CA ALA A 88 -1.10 9.44 4.38
C ALA A 88 0.29 10.05 4.13
N PRO A 89 0.83 10.79 5.11
CA PRO A 89 2.17 11.35 4.99
C PRO A 89 3.24 10.26 5.21
N ILE A 90 4.30 10.33 4.42
CA ILE A 90 5.56 9.61 4.63
C ILE A 90 6.63 10.65 4.90
N LEU A 91 7.21 10.63 6.09
CA LEU A 91 8.20 11.60 6.53
C LEU A 91 9.54 11.36 5.83
N ALA A 92 10.17 12.45 5.40
CA ALA A 92 11.53 12.38 4.88
C ALA A 92 12.49 11.92 5.98
N TRP A 93 13.37 10.98 5.64
CA TRP A 93 14.48 10.61 6.51
C TRP A 93 15.52 11.74 6.58
N ARG A 94 15.98 12.19 5.42
CA ARG A 94 16.99 13.24 5.28
C ARG A 94 16.33 14.61 5.22
N ARG A 95 16.89 15.57 5.95
CA ARG A 95 16.47 16.98 5.90
C ARG A 95 16.68 17.61 4.52
N ARG A 96 17.70 17.17 3.78
CA ARG A 96 18.08 17.66 2.45
C ARG A 96 17.67 16.70 1.32
N ASP A 97 16.64 15.88 1.52
CA ASP A 97 16.12 15.03 0.44
C ASP A 97 15.55 15.91 -0.69
N PRO A 98 16.08 15.87 -1.92
CA PRO A 98 15.69 16.80 -2.99
C PRO A 98 14.23 16.61 -3.45
N ASP A 99 13.68 15.42 -3.29
CA ASP A 99 12.34 15.08 -3.82
C ASP A 99 11.22 15.28 -2.79
N ALA A 100 11.59 15.55 -1.53
CA ALA A 100 10.64 15.80 -0.45
C ALA A 100 10.29 17.28 -0.34
N SER A 101 9.00 17.57 -0.15
CA SER A 101 8.49 18.93 0.06
C SER A 101 7.80 19.07 1.41
N PHE A 102 7.53 20.30 1.84
CA PHE A 102 6.66 20.56 2.98
C PHE A 102 5.18 20.45 2.58
N GLY A 103 4.37 19.87 3.45
CA GLY A 103 2.92 19.80 3.30
C GLY A 103 2.22 19.84 4.64
N HIS A 104 0.90 20.03 4.61
CA HIS A 104 0.10 20.07 5.84
C HIS A 104 0.22 18.77 6.63
N ALA A 105 0.47 18.93 7.92
CA ALA A 105 0.45 17.82 8.86
C ALA A 105 -0.99 17.42 9.21
N PRO A 106 -1.20 16.18 9.71
CA PRO A 106 -2.46 15.79 10.32
C PRO A 106 -2.86 16.75 11.45
N ALA A 107 -4.15 16.97 11.67
CA ALA A 107 -4.68 17.98 12.60
C ALA A 107 -4.15 17.87 14.04
N HIS A 108 -3.80 16.66 14.49
CA HIS A 108 -3.29 16.41 15.85
C HIS A 108 -1.75 16.43 15.95
N HIS A 109 -1.05 16.80 14.88
CA HIS A 109 0.40 16.84 14.87
C HIS A 109 0.90 18.16 15.51
N PRO A 110 1.94 18.13 16.37
CA PRO A 110 2.44 19.33 17.07
C PRO A 110 3.02 20.40 16.15
N ARG A 111 3.25 20.07 14.87
CA ARG A 111 3.67 21.02 13.83
C ARG A 111 2.63 21.03 12.73
N SER A 112 2.34 22.21 12.20
CA SER A 112 1.40 22.41 11.09
C SER A 112 1.91 21.90 9.74
N LEU A 113 3.23 21.74 9.59
CA LEU A 113 3.88 21.28 8.37
C LEU A 113 4.81 20.09 8.62
N LEU A 114 4.81 19.16 7.67
CA LEU A 114 5.69 17.99 7.62
C LEU A 114 6.43 17.96 6.29
N ARG A 115 7.73 17.66 6.35
CA ARG A 115 8.56 17.47 5.16
C ARG A 115 8.58 16.00 4.76
N GLY A 116 8.25 15.71 3.51
CA GLY A 116 8.23 14.34 3.01
C GLY A 116 7.41 14.18 1.75
N PHE A 117 6.72 13.04 1.71
CA PHE A 117 5.87 12.59 0.63
C PHE A 117 4.47 12.35 1.15
N ARG A 118 3.52 12.20 0.23
CA ARG A 118 2.15 11.79 0.49
C ARG A 118 1.82 10.62 -0.44
N VAL A 119 1.35 9.53 0.16
CA VAL A 119 0.87 8.37 -0.58
C VAL A 119 -0.66 8.41 -0.62
N HIS A 120 -1.22 8.53 -1.81
CA HIS A 120 -2.66 8.39 -2.04
C HIS A 120 -2.96 6.92 -2.29
N THR A 121 -3.87 6.34 -1.52
CA THR A 121 -4.08 4.89 -1.48
C THR A 121 -5.51 4.54 -1.76
N LEU A 122 -5.68 3.52 -2.60
CA LEU A 122 -6.97 2.89 -2.89
C LEU A 122 -6.96 1.50 -2.26
N ILE A 123 -7.87 1.23 -1.33
CA ILE A 123 -8.05 -0.10 -0.74
C ILE A 123 -9.42 -0.68 -1.07
N CYS A 124 -9.53 -2.01 -1.05
CA CYS A 124 -10.81 -2.70 -1.05
C CYS A 124 -11.33 -2.80 0.38
N ARG A 125 -12.50 -2.24 0.68
CA ARG A 125 -13.09 -2.29 2.04
C ARG A 125 -13.25 -3.73 2.54
N GLY A 126 -13.72 -4.63 1.68
CA GLY A 126 -14.02 -6.01 2.05
C GLY A 126 -12.82 -6.79 2.58
N SER A 127 -11.64 -6.61 1.97
CA SER A 127 -10.40 -7.30 2.38
C SER A 127 -9.50 -6.43 3.26
N GLY A 128 -9.64 -5.10 3.20
CA GLY A 128 -8.71 -4.16 3.83
C GLY A 128 -7.31 -4.17 3.21
N LEU A 129 -7.20 -4.61 1.95
CA LEU A 129 -5.95 -4.71 1.20
C LEU A 129 -5.84 -3.61 0.13
N PRO A 130 -4.61 -3.14 -0.16
CA PRO A 130 -4.38 -2.12 -1.17
C PRO A 130 -4.59 -2.68 -2.59
N ILE A 131 -5.15 -1.85 -3.46
CA ILE A 131 -5.34 -2.11 -4.89
C ILE A 131 -4.40 -1.24 -5.71
N PHE A 132 -4.30 0.04 -5.36
CA PHE A 132 -3.51 0.99 -6.13
C PHE A 132 -3.00 2.13 -5.25
N PHE A 133 -1.92 2.78 -5.67
CA PHE A 133 -1.39 3.94 -4.96
C PHE A 133 -0.76 4.94 -5.95
N LEU A 134 -0.63 6.18 -5.51
CA LEU A 134 0.19 7.21 -6.15
C LEU A 134 1.03 7.91 -5.09
N LEU A 135 2.28 8.22 -5.42
CA LEU A 135 3.22 8.90 -4.53
C LEU A 135 3.57 10.29 -5.07
N PHE A 136 3.35 11.31 -4.25
CA PHE A 136 3.70 12.70 -4.56
C PHE A 136 4.47 13.34 -3.40
N PRO A 137 5.18 14.46 -3.63
CA PRO A 137 5.72 15.26 -2.54
C PRO A 137 4.59 15.79 -1.62
N ALA A 138 4.89 16.06 -0.34
CA ALA A 138 3.84 16.31 0.67
C ALA A 138 2.94 17.53 0.43
N HIS A 139 3.34 18.49 -0.41
CA HIS A 139 2.53 19.69 -0.71
C HIS A 139 1.28 19.38 -1.55
N ALA A 140 1.21 18.20 -2.16
CA ALA A 140 0.19 17.85 -3.12
C ALA A 140 -1.19 17.69 -2.46
N HIS A 141 -2.18 18.47 -2.90
CA HIS A 141 -3.56 18.40 -2.38
C HIS A 141 -4.26 17.10 -2.75
N ASP A 142 -5.14 16.61 -1.88
CA ASP A 142 -5.76 15.29 -2.01
C ASP A 142 -6.79 15.19 -3.15
N ALA A 143 -7.67 16.19 -3.27
CA ALA A 143 -8.82 16.14 -4.18
C ALA A 143 -8.46 15.85 -5.67
N PRO A 144 -7.43 16.47 -6.29
CA PRO A 144 -7.03 16.18 -7.66
C PRO A 144 -6.62 14.72 -7.92
N PHE A 145 -6.16 13.99 -6.90
CA PHE A 145 -5.62 12.64 -7.09
C PHE A 145 -6.65 11.53 -7.03
N ALA A 146 -7.82 11.75 -6.41
CA ALA A 146 -8.85 10.72 -6.34
C ALA A 146 -9.27 10.19 -7.72
N LYS A 147 -9.51 11.10 -8.67
CA LYS A 147 -9.85 10.72 -10.05
C LYS A 147 -8.71 9.93 -10.71
N ARG A 148 -7.47 10.42 -10.64
CA ARG A 148 -6.30 9.76 -11.25
C ARG A 148 -6.07 8.37 -10.66
N LEU A 149 -6.22 8.22 -9.35
CA LEU A 149 -6.07 6.97 -8.63
C LEU A 149 -7.15 5.95 -9.06
N LEU A 150 -8.41 6.38 -9.18
CA LEU A 150 -9.51 5.53 -9.64
C LEU A 150 -9.37 5.14 -11.11
N GLU A 151 -9.08 6.10 -11.99
CA GLU A 151 -8.87 5.85 -13.42
C GLU A 151 -7.72 4.86 -13.63
N GLY A 152 -6.60 5.04 -12.94
CA GLY A 152 -5.48 4.12 -12.99
C GLY A 152 -5.87 2.70 -12.57
N ALA A 153 -6.54 2.56 -11.42
CA ALA A 153 -6.96 1.25 -10.93
C ALA A 153 -7.99 0.57 -11.87
N VAL A 154 -8.98 1.30 -12.37
CA VAL A 154 -9.98 0.76 -13.30
C VAL A 154 -9.33 0.33 -14.61
N ARG A 155 -8.43 1.15 -15.19
CA ARG A 155 -7.75 0.81 -16.44
C ARG A 155 -6.79 -0.37 -16.28
N LEU A 156 -5.98 -0.39 -15.23
CA LEU A 156 -4.98 -1.44 -15.01
C LEU A 156 -5.63 -2.79 -14.69
N TYR A 157 -6.69 -2.79 -13.89
CA TYR A 157 -7.24 -4.03 -13.33
C TYR A 157 -8.62 -4.40 -13.91
N GLN A 158 -9.21 -3.56 -14.75
CA GLN A 158 -10.55 -3.77 -15.33
C GLN A 158 -11.62 -4.02 -14.25
N ILE A 159 -11.45 -3.39 -13.08
CA ILE A 159 -12.39 -3.51 -11.96
C ILE A 159 -13.61 -2.62 -12.17
N ARG A 160 -14.76 -3.06 -11.63
CA ARG A 160 -16.03 -2.34 -11.68
C ARG A 160 -16.53 -2.05 -10.26
N PRO A 161 -16.04 -0.96 -9.63
CA PRO A 161 -16.51 -0.58 -8.30
C PRO A 161 -17.98 -0.19 -8.32
N ARG A 162 -18.66 -0.40 -7.21
CA ARG A 162 -20.05 0.00 -6.99
C ARG A 162 -20.16 1.14 -5.99
N ILE A 163 -19.24 1.18 -5.02
CA ILE A 163 -19.19 2.19 -3.97
C ILE A 163 -17.77 2.73 -3.89
N ILE A 164 -17.63 4.05 -3.90
CA ILE A 164 -16.37 4.75 -3.64
C ILE A 164 -16.55 5.61 -2.39
N ARG A 165 -15.76 5.33 -1.36
CA ARG A 165 -15.76 6.04 -0.09
C ARG A 165 -14.58 6.97 -0.01
N LEU A 166 -14.83 8.25 0.24
CA LEU A 166 -13.80 9.28 0.38
C LEU A 166 -14.07 10.13 1.64
N ASP A 167 -13.06 10.85 2.09
CA ASP A 167 -13.23 11.84 3.16
C ASP A 167 -13.79 13.19 2.65
N ALA A 168 -14.09 14.09 3.60
CA ALA A 168 -14.62 15.42 3.31
C ALA A 168 -13.67 16.34 2.52
N ALA A 169 -12.36 16.10 2.55
CA ALA A 169 -11.38 16.84 1.77
C ALA A 169 -11.48 16.52 0.26
N TYR A 170 -12.02 15.35 -0.11
CA TYR A 170 -12.32 15.00 -1.50
C TYR A 170 -13.68 15.51 -1.99
N TRP A 171 -14.45 16.25 -1.18
CA TRP A 171 -15.75 16.75 -1.58
C TRP A 171 -15.65 17.72 -2.76
N GLY A 172 -16.27 17.35 -3.89
CA GLY A 172 -16.35 18.19 -5.08
C GLY A 172 -17.34 17.64 -6.11
N LEU A 173 -18.25 18.51 -6.58
CA LEU A 173 -19.33 18.12 -7.49
C LEU A 173 -18.83 17.47 -8.79
N ARG A 174 -17.71 17.96 -9.34
CA ARG A 174 -17.10 17.38 -10.55
C ARG A 174 -16.64 15.94 -10.33
N LEU A 175 -16.03 15.65 -9.17
CA LEU A 175 -15.58 14.30 -8.84
C LEU A 175 -16.78 13.36 -8.64
N ILE A 176 -17.81 13.82 -7.92
CA ILE A 176 -19.02 13.03 -7.65
C ILE A 176 -19.76 12.71 -8.94
N ALA A 177 -20.01 13.72 -9.78
CA ALA A 177 -20.66 13.54 -11.07
C ALA A 177 -19.87 12.58 -11.96
N TRP A 178 -18.54 12.65 -11.95
CA TRP A 178 -17.69 11.71 -12.67
C TRP A 178 -17.78 10.28 -12.12
N ILE A 179 -17.76 10.08 -10.80
CA ILE A 179 -17.92 8.75 -10.18
C ILE A 179 -19.28 8.14 -10.57
N HIS A 180 -20.36 8.92 -10.51
CA HIS A 180 -21.70 8.46 -10.85
C HIS A 180 -21.85 8.19 -12.35
N GLY A 181 -21.51 9.16 -13.19
CA GLY A 181 -21.76 9.10 -14.64
C GLY A 181 -20.77 8.24 -15.42
N VAL A 182 -19.49 8.20 -15.02
CA VAL A 182 -18.45 7.46 -15.77
C VAL A 182 -18.18 6.09 -15.18
N LEU A 183 -18.12 5.96 -13.84
CA LEU A 183 -17.88 4.67 -13.21
C LEU A 183 -19.16 3.87 -12.95
N GLY A 184 -20.34 4.50 -13.01
CA GLY A 184 -21.60 3.88 -12.60
C GLY A 184 -21.61 3.52 -11.10
N ALA A 185 -20.75 4.17 -10.30
CA ALA A 185 -20.57 3.88 -8.89
C ALA A 185 -21.20 4.97 -8.02
N VAL A 186 -21.46 4.66 -6.75
CA VAL A 186 -21.98 5.59 -5.77
C VAL A 186 -20.84 6.19 -4.95
N ALA A 187 -20.70 7.52 -5.01
CA ALA A 187 -19.78 8.27 -4.15
C ALA A 187 -20.36 8.46 -2.74
N VAL A 188 -19.69 7.91 -1.73
CA VAL A 188 -19.99 8.09 -0.30
C VAL A 188 -18.94 9.03 0.29
N ILE A 189 -19.32 10.28 0.50
CA ILE A 189 -18.40 11.34 0.94
C ILE A 189 -19.12 12.18 2.01
N PRO A 190 -18.50 12.43 3.19
CA PRO A 190 -19.04 13.40 4.13
C PRO A 190 -19.10 14.78 3.49
N TRP A 191 -20.18 15.50 3.77
CA TRP A 191 -20.32 16.88 3.31
C TRP A 191 -19.26 17.78 3.97
N ASN A 192 -18.64 18.66 3.17
CA ASN A 192 -17.67 19.63 3.65
C ASN A 192 -18.24 21.07 3.57
N PRO A 193 -18.70 21.66 4.69
CA PRO A 193 -19.30 22.99 4.70
C PRO A 193 -18.34 24.11 4.27
N LYS A 194 -17.02 23.92 4.44
CA LYS A 194 -16.03 24.95 4.10
C LYS A 194 -15.91 25.22 2.60
N ASN A 195 -16.43 24.32 1.76
CA ASN A 195 -16.29 24.37 0.31
C ASN A 195 -17.56 24.82 -0.45
N GLN A 196 -18.65 25.25 0.22
CA GLN A 196 -19.86 25.76 -0.46
C GLN A 196 -20.63 26.87 0.29
N LYS A 197 -21.07 27.87 -0.49
CA LYS A 197 -21.99 28.95 -0.06
C LYS A 197 -23.49 28.59 -0.20
N ARG A 198 -23.86 27.48 -0.86
CA ARG A 198 -25.27 27.07 -1.10
C ARG A 198 -25.52 25.65 -0.62
N ARG A 199 -26.56 25.48 0.22
CA ARG A 199 -26.94 24.22 0.90
C ARG A 199 -28.03 23.42 0.18
N SER A 200 -28.57 23.90 -0.94
CA SER A 200 -29.81 23.38 -1.54
C SER A 200 -29.65 22.19 -2.49
N CYS A 201 -28.42 21.75 -2.80
CA CYS A 201 -28.14 20.70 -3.79
C CYS A 201 -27.53 19.43 -3.17
N LEU A 202 -27.85 19.13 -1.90
CA LEU A 202 -27.24 18.01 -1.18
C LEU A 202 -27.82 16.65 -1.62
N PRO A 203 -26.99 15.66 -1.99
CA PRO A 203 -27.41 14.26 -2.11
C PRO A 203 -27.77 13.69 -0.72
N PRO A 204 -28.43 12.51 -0.64
CA PRO A 204 -28.91 11.96 0.62
C PRO A 204 -27.79 11.85 1.66
N THR A 205 -28.10 12.30 2.87
CA THR A 205 -27.22 12.26 4.04
C THR A 205 -26.83 10.80 4.33
N TRP A 206 -25.57 10.46 4.08
CA TRP A 206 -25.01 9.16 4.49
C TRP A 206 -25.15 8.98 5.99
N THR A 207 -25.58 7.80 6.42
CA THR A 207 -25.63 7.49 7.85
C THR A 207 -24.22 7.50 8.44
N LYS A 208 -24.11 7.76 9.75
CA LYS A 208 -22.83 7.66 10.48
C LYS A 208 -22.15 6.30 10.26
N GLU A 209 -22.94 5.23 10.13
CA GLU A 209 -22.47 3.87 9.84
C GLU A 209 -21.84 3.76 8.45
N GLU A 210 -22.45 4.34 7.42
CA GLU A 210 -21.88 4.36 6.07
C GLU A 210 -20.57 5.14 6.02
N LEU A 211 -20.47 6.24 6.76
CA LEU A 211 -19.22 7.01 6.87
C LEU A 211 -18.16 6.25 7.69
N GLY A 212 -18.56 5.57 8.77
CA GLY A 212 -17.66 4.82 9.66
C GLY A 212 -16.96 3.63 8.99
N LYS A 213 -17.52 3.12 7.89
CA LYS A 213 -16.91 2.07 7.05
C LYS A 213 -15.56 2.49 6.45
N ARG A 214 -15.23 3.80 6.41
CA ARG A 214 -13.93 4.32 5.96
C ARG A 214 -12.76 3.94 6.89
N SER A 215 -13.02 3.68 8.17
CA SER A 215 -11.98 3.32 9.18
C SER A 215 -11.09 2.14 8.80
N GLY A 216 -11.48 1.33 7.81
CA GLY A 216 -10.63 0.28 7.24
C GLY A 216 -9.28 0.80 6.71
N ILE A 217 -9.24 2.00 6.12
CA ILE A 217 -8.01 2.56 5.55
C ILE A 217 -7.06 3.12 6.63
N GLU A 218 -7.61 3.68 7.70
CA GLU A 218 -6.84 4.11 8.86
C GLU A 218 -6.16 2.91 9.53
N ARG A 219 -6.88 1.80 9.68
CA ARG A 219 -6.29 0.54 10.17
C ARG A 219 -5.23 0.00 9.19
N PHE A 220 -5.42 0.17 7.88
CA PHE A 220 -4.41 -0.18 6.89
C PHE A 220 -3.14 0.64 7.07
N PHE A 221 -3.24 1.97 7.16
CA PHE A 221 -2.11 2.86 7.43
C PHE A 221 -1.42 2.52 8.76
N GLY A 222 -2.18 2.30 9.83
CA GLY A 222 -1.65 1.87 11.11
C GLY A 222 -0.79 0.61 10.99
N ARG A 223 -1.23 -0.40 10.22
CA ARG A 223 -0.42 -1.59 9.97
C ARG A 223 0.85 -1.30 9.18
N VAL A 224 0.77 -0.59 8.07
CA VAL A 224 1.96 -0.36 7.22
C VAL A 224 2.98 0.57 7.88
N PHE A 225 2.52 1.49 8.74
CA PHE A 225 3.40 2.36 9.51
C PHE A 225 4.03 1.64 10.71
N LEU A 226 3.26 0.88 11.47
CA LEU A 226 3.77 0.24 12.69
C LEU A 226 4.52 -1.07 12.42
N PHE A 227 3.99 -1.91 11.53
CA PHE A 227 4.61 -3.21 11.25
C PHE A 227 5.73 -3.11 10.22
N PHE A 228 5.49 -2.43 9.09
CA PHE A 228 6.44 -2.33 7.98
C PHE A 228 7.31 -1.06 8.04
N HIS A 229 7.17 -0.23 9.07
CA HIS A 229 7.97 0.99 9.30
C HIS A 229 7.95 1.99 8.14
N LEU A 230 6.81 2.10 7.43
CA LEU A 230 6.68 2.96 6.25
C LEU A 230 6.51 4.45 6.58
N GLN A 231 6.26 4.84 7.83
CA GLN A 231 5.99 6.25 8.15
C GLN A 231 7.22 7.15 7.98
N ARG A 232 8.42 6.62 8.25
CA ARG A 232 9.69 7.35 8.12
C ARG A 232 10.81 6.38 7.73
N PRO A 233 10.76 5.79 6.53
CA PRO A 233 11.74 4.80 6.12
C PRO A 233 13.11 5.47 5.98
N PRO A 234 14.22 4.80 6.34
CA PRO A 234 15.57 5.37 6.27
C PRO A 234 16.12 5.40 4.83
N LEU A 235 15.36 6.02 3.93
CA LEU A 235 15.57 6.08 2.49
C LEU A 235 15.52 7.54 2.02
N SER A 236 16.05 7.80 0.84
CA SER A 236 16.04 9.15 0.26
C SER A 236 15.82 9.10 -1.25
N GLY A 237 15.13 10.10 -1.78
CA GLY A 237 14.75 10.18 -3.19
C GLY A 237 13.44 9.47 -3.50
N TRP A 238 12.71 9.98 -4.48
CA TRP A 238 11.38 9.54 -4.85
C TRP A 238 11.35 8.05 -5.21
N SER A 239 12.31 7.59 -6.01
CA SER A 239 12.37 6.20 -6.50
C SER A 239 12.51 5.18 -5.36
N GLU A 240 13.31 5.48 -4.33
CA GLU A 240 13.48 4.59 -3.18
C GLU A 240 12.22 4.56 -2.29
N ILE A 241 11.54 5.69 -2.12
CA ILE A 241 10.29 5.77 -1.37
C ILE A 241 9.17 5.05 -2.11
N ALA A 242 9.01 5.28 -3.42
CA ALA A 242 8.04 4.59 -4.26
C ALA A 242 8.27 3.07 -4.24
N SER A 243 9.54 2.63 -4.37
CA SER A 243 9.91 1.22 -4.22
C SER A 243 9.50 0.64 -2.87
N GLN A 244 9.72 1.38 -1.78
CA GLN A 244 9.36 0.95 -0.43
C GLN A 244 7.85 0.86 -0.22
N VAL A 245 7.08 1.83 -0.74
CA VAL A 245 5.61 1.78 -0.72
C VAL A 245 5.12 0.55 -1.49
N ALA A 246 5.60 0.36 -2.72
CA ALA A 246 5.21 -0.76 -3.57
C ALA A 246 5.51 -2.11 -2.90
N LEU A 247 6.71 -2.28 -2.34
CA LEU A 247 7.10 -3.49 -1.60
C LEU A 247 6.24 -3.72 -0.36
N THR A 248 5.93 -2.68 0.40
CA THR A 248 5.11 -2.78 1.62
C THR A 248 3.66 -3.15 1.28
N TYR A 249 3.12 -2.60 0.19
CA TYR A 249 1.76 -2.87 -0.24
C TYR A 249 1.66 -4.27 -0.86
N ALA A 250 2.66 -4.66 -1.66
CA ALA A 250 2.83 -6.04 -2.14
C ALA A 250 2.89 -7.03 -0.97
N ALA A 251 3.72 -6.76 0.05
CA ALA A 251 3.83 -7.59 1.24
C ALA A 251 2.48 -7.75 1.96
N SER A 252 1.69 -6.66 2.06
CA SER A 252 0.35 -6.70 2.65
C SER A 252 -0.60 -7.61 1.88
N VAL A 253 -0.55 -7.60 0.54
CA VAL A 253 -1.38 -8.48 -0.29
C VAL A 253 -0.91 -9.94 -0.22
N ILE A 254 0.41 -10.18 -0.20
CA ILE A 254 1.00 -11.52 -0.05
C ILE A 254 0.59 -12.16 1.28
N VAL A 255 0.58 -11.41 2.38
CA VAL A 255 0.05 -11.88 3.67
C VAL A 255 -1.41 -12.34 3.52
N GLY A 256 -2.23 -11.59 2.80
CA GLY A 256 -3.61 -11.98 2.51
C GLY A 256 -3.73 -13.24 1.66
N LEU A 257 -2.88 -13.37 0.64
CA LEU A 257 -2.83 -14.55 -0.22
C LEU A 257 -2.38 -15.80 0.54
N ALA A 258 -1.36 -15.67 1.40
CA ALA A 258 -0.87 -16.75 2.25
C ALA A 258 -1.93 -17.17 3.28
N ALA A 259 -2.61 -16.21 3.93
CA ALA A 259 -3.70 -16.49 4.85
C ALA A 259 -4.85 -17.26 4.17
N MET A 260 -5.23 -16.86 2.95
CA MET A 260 -6.24 -17.55 2.18
C MET A 260 -5.80 -18.97 1.78
N GLN A 261 -4.54 -19.13 1.35
CA GLN A 261 -3.98 -20.44 1.00
C GLN A 261 -3.93 -21.37 2.22
N ALA A 262 -3.69 -20.84 3.42
CA ALA A 262 -3.71 -21.59 4.67
C ALA A 262 -5.12 -21.83 5.23
N GLY A 263 -6.20 -21.46 4.51
CA GLY A 263 -7.58 -21.61 5.01
C GLY A 263 -7.92 -20.69 6.19
N ARG A 264 -7.17 -19.61 6.39
CA ARG A 264 -7.28 -18.68 7.52
C ARG A 264 -7.67 -17.27 7.08
N PRO A 265 -8.87 -17.05 6.51
CA PRO A 265 -9.30 -15.75 6.02
C PRO A 265 -9.40 -14.68 7.13
N ASP A 266 -9.53 -15.09 8.39
CA ASP A 266 -9.46 -14.21 9.56
C ASP A 266 -8.11 -13.49 9.68
N LEU A 267 -7.05 -14.07 9.12
CA LEU A 267 -5.67 -13.57 9.20
C LEU A 267 -5.22 -12.71 8.02
N ILE A 268 -6.10 -12.42 7.05
CA ILE A 268 -5.74 -11.68 5.81
C ILE A 268 -5.00 -10.36 6.06
N ARG A 269 -5.21 -9.74 7.23
CA ARG A 269 -4.64 -8.44 7.62
C ARG A 269 -3.58 -8.56 8.72
N SER A 270 -3.14 -9.77 9.07
CA SER A 270 -2.38 -10.04 10.30
C SER A 270 -0.98 -10.57 9.99
N PRO A 271 -0.06 -9.74 9.48
CA PRO A 271 1.27 -10.19 9.06
C PRO A 271 2.03 -10.92 10.17
N LYS A 272 1.95 -10.44 11.42
CA LYS A 272 2.56 -11.10 12.58
C LYS A 272 2.11 -12.55 12.77
N ARG A 273 0.83 -12.84 12.52
CA ARG A 273 0.23 -14.17 12.75
C ARG A 273 0.42 -15.10 11.55
N VAL A 274 0.43 -14.54 10.34
CA VAL A 274 0.64 -15.30 9.10
C VAL A 274 2.12 -15.67 8.91
N LEU A 275 3.02 -14.77 9.31
CA LEU A 275 4.47 -14.95 9.14
C LEU A 275 5.13 -15.52 10.40
N ALA A 276 4.36 -15.90 11.42
CA ALA A 276 4.90 -16.57 12.59
C ALA A 276 5.45 -17.94 12.20
N HIS A 277 6.69 -18.23 12.58
CA HIS A 277 7.37 -19.51 12.32
C HIS A 277 6.80 -20.71 13.12
N LEU A 278 5.76 -20.51 13.93
CA LEU A 278 5.24 -21.49 14.90
C LEU A 278 3.78 -21.84 14.61
N TRP A 279 3.50 -22.41 13.43
CA TRP A 279 2.17 -22.98 13.16
C TRP A 279 2.03 -24.46 13.58
N GLU A 280 3.10 -25.13 13.98
CA GLU A 280 3.08 -26.60 14.20
C GLU A 280 3.07 -27.07 15.66
N ARG A 281 2.94 -26.21 16.68
CA ARG A 281 2.94 -26.68 18.09
C ARG A 281 1.65 -26.51 18.90
N ASP A 282 0.67 -25.76 18.41
CA ASP A 282 -0.56 -25.46 19.18
C ASP A 282 -1.81 -26.20 18.67
N SER A 283 -1.65 -27.30 17.92
CA SER A 283 -2.78 -28.15 17.47
C SER A 283 -2.83 -29.52 18.17
N GLN A 284 -2.11 -29.67 19.28
CA GLN A 284 -2.13 -30.89 20.12
C GLN A 284 -2.24 -30.58 21.63
N LEU A 285 -2.96 -29.52 22.00
CA LEU A 285 -3.39 -29.28 23.38
C LEU A 285 -4.89 -28.96 23.42
#